data_AF-A0A2E3XW08-F1
#
_entry.id   AF-A0A2E3XW08-F1
#
_cell.length_a   1.000
_cell.length_b   1.000
_cell.length_c   1.000
_cell.angle_alpha   90.00
_cell.angle_beta   90.00
_cell.angle_gamma   90.00
#
_symmetry.space_group_name_H-M   'P 1'
#
loop_
_entity.id
_entity.type
_entity.pdbx_description
1 polymer ?
#
loop_
_entity_poly.entity_id
_entity_poly.type
_entity_poly.pdbx_seq_one_letter_code
_entity_poly.pdbx_strand_id
1 'polypeptide(L)' 'MSTTIRVEIDDRGVERSLRKFKRMCESYGVVREYRKRQEYKKPSVRTKEKNEAAEKRRRKNVFKVRRGPKI' A
#
# COMPACT_ATOMS: atom_id res chain seq x y z
N MET A 1 0.32 1.70 17.43
CA MET A 1 -0.46 1.03 16.37
C MET A 1 0.18 -0.33 16.11
N SER A 2 -0.37 -1.39 16.71
CA SER A 2 0.05 -2.77 16.42
C SER A 2 -0.61 -3.23 15.12
N THR A 3 0.15 -3.31 14.04
CA THR A 3 -0.36 -3.81 12.74
C THR A 3 -0.29 -5.34 12.72
N THR A 4 -1.03 -6.00 13.61
CA THR A 4 -1.09 -7.46 13.65
C THR A 4 -2.12 -7.93 12.62
N ILE A 5 -1.64 -8.57 11.56
CA ILE A 5 -2.48 -9.13 10.49
C ILE A 5 -2.79 -10.59 10.83
N ARG A 6 -4.08 -10.92 11.01
CA ARG A 6 -4.55 -12.30 11.23
C ARG A 6 -5.32 -12.78 10.01
N VAL A 7 -5.08 -14.04 9.61
CA VAL A 7 -5.82 -14.73 8.56
C VAL A 7 -6.20 -16.10 9.07
N GLU A 8 -7.50 -16.39 9.02
CA GLU A 8 -8.02 -17.73 9.26
C GLU A 8 -7.96 -18.54 7.96
N ILE A 9 -7.68 -19.84 8.11
CA ILE A 9 -7.66 -20.78 7.01
C ILE A 9 -9.10 -21.28 6.84
N ASP A 10 -9.69 -20.93 5.70
CA ASP A 10 -11.02 -21.39 5.30
C ASP A 10 -10.89 -22.76 4.64
N ASP A 11 -11.96 -23.57 4.63
CA ASP A 11 -11.97 -24.93 4.05
C ASP A 11 -11.66 -24.93 2.54
N ARG A 12 -11.67 -23.76 1.92
CA ARG A 12 -11.34 -23.49 0.52
C ARG A 12 -9.83 -23.52 0.21
N GLY A 13 -9.00 -23.90 1.18
CA GLY A 13 -7.59 -24.28 1.01
C GLY A 13 -6.56 -23.24 1.45
N VAL A 14 -5.41 -23.73 1.93
CA VAL A 14 -4.31 -22.94 2.52
C VAL A 14 -3.73 -21.89 1.57
N GLU A 15 -3.53 -22.24 0.30
CA GLU A 15 -2.97 -21.36 -0.74
C GLU A 15 -3.80 -20.08 -0.91
N ARG A 16 -5.13 -20.19 -0.80
CA ARG A 16 -6.02 -19.03 -0.91
C ARG A 16 -5.85 -18.07 0.28
N SER A 17 -5.71 -18.62 1.49
CA SER A 17 -5.44 -17.84 2.69
C SER A 17 -4.08 -17.15 2.64
N LEU A 18 -3.04 -17.80 2.10
CA LEU A 18 -1.72 -17.18 1.90
C LEU A 18 -1.77 -15.98 0.94
N ARG A 19 -2.50 -16.11 -0.18
CA ARG A 19 -2.72 -14.99 -1.11
C ARG A 19 -3.47 -13.84 -0.46
N LYS A 20 -4.47 -14.14 0.38
CA LYS A 20 -5.22 -13.14 1.15
C LYS A 20 -4.30 -12.43 2.14
N PHE A 21 -3.48 -13.18 2.87
CA PHE A 21 -2.48 -12.63 3.79
C PHE A 21 -1.54 -11.66 3.08
N LYS A 22 -0.94 -12.07 1.94
CA LYS A 22 -0.05 -11.21 1.15
C LYS A 22 -0.73 -9.91 0.72
N ARG A 23 -1.96 -9.98 0.19
CA ARG A 23 -2.74 -8.79 -0.19
C ARG A 23 -3.00 -7.87 0.98
N MET A 24 -3.30 -8.43 2.17
CA MET A 24 -3.47 -7.62 3.37
C MET A 24 -2.16 -6.95 3.78
N CYS A 25 -1.03 -7.66 3.80
CA CYS A 25 0.29 -7.06 4.08
C CYS A 25 0.62 -5.88 3.16
N GLU A 26 0.28 -6.00 1.87
CA GLU A 26 0.44 -4.93 0.89
C GLU A 26 -0.53 -3.76 1.14
N SER A 27 -1.80 -4.06 1.46
CA SER A 27 -2.86 -3.06 1.73
C SER A 27 -2.58 -2.25 2.99
N TYR A 28 -2.28 -2.93 4.11
CA TYR A 28 -1.87 -2.30 5.37
C TYR A 28 -0.52 -1.59 5.27
N GLY A 29 0.22 -1.79 4.18
CA GLY A 29 1.47 -1.08 3.91
C GLY A 29 2.67 -1.59 4.69
N VAL A 30 2.59 -2.79 5.28
CA VAL A 30 3.67 -3.42 6.07
C VAL A 30 4.98 -3.48 5.28
N VAL A 31 4.90 -3.91 4.01
CA VAL A 31 6.08 -4.00 3.12
C VAL A 31 6.67 -2.61 2.83
N ARG A 32 5.82 -1.58 2.70
CA ARG A 32 6.26 -0.20 2.43
C ARG A 32 6.94 0.40 3.65
N GLU A 33 6.40 0.13 4.83
CA GLU A 33 6.98 0.53 6.10
C GLU A 33 8.33 -0.14 6.34
N TYR A 34 8.41 -1.45 6.12
CA TYR A 34 9.66 -2.21 6.19
C TYR A 34 10.74 -1.55 5.33
N ARG A 35 10.46 -1.31 4.04
CA ARG A 35 11.41 -0.65 3.12
C ARG A 35 11.80 0.77 3.56
N LYS A 36 10.86 1.55 4.09
CA LYS A 36 11.13 2.92 4.58
C LYS A 36 12.02 2.94 5.83
N ARG A 37 12.01 1.84 6.61
CA ARG A 37 12.80 1.70 7.84
C ARG A 37 14.20 1.11 7.60
N GLN A 38 14.47 0.53 6.43
CA GLN A 38 15.79 -0.05 6.10
C GLN A 38 16.91 0.98 6.13
N GLU A 39 16.63 2.21 5.71
CA GLU A 39 17.62 3.29 5.64
C GLU A 39 17.19 4.51 6.47
N TYR A 40 18.16 5.20 7.07
CA TYR A 40 17.91 6.48 7.69
C TYR A 40 17.79 7.57 6.61
N LYS A 41 16.57 8.09 6.46
CA LYS A 41 16.32 9.31 5.69
C LYS A 41 16.12 10.49 6.63
N LYS A 42 16.81 11.59 6.36
CA LYS A 42 16.61 12.86 7.08
C LYS A 42 15.13 13.27 7.06
N PRO A 43 14.62 13.93 8.12
CA PRO A 43 13.21 14.32 8.21
C PRO A 43 12.71 15.13 7.00
N SER A 44 13.52 16.06 6.49
CA SER A 44 13.19 16.86 5.31
C SER A 44 12.96 16.00 4.06
N VAL A 45 13.84 15.02 3.81
CA VAL A 45 13.70 14.09 2.68
C VAL A 45 12.44 13.24 2.83
N ARG A 46 12.15 12.74 4.04
CA ARG A 46 10.93 11.97 4.32
C ARG A 46 9.66 12.78 4.03
N THR A 47 9.64 14.07 4.37
CA THR A 47 8.52 14.97 4.12
C THR A 47 8.37 15.27 2.62
N LYS A 48 9.49 15.53 1.93
CA LYS A 48 9.51 15.74 0.47
C LYS A 48 8.94 14.53 -0.29
N GLU A 49 9.45 13.33 -0.01
CA GLU A 49 8.97 12.09 -0.64
C GLU A 49 7.48 11.82 -0.35
N LYS A 50 7.01 12.15 0.87
CA LYS A 50 5.58 12.01 1.24
C LYS A 50 4.71 12.92 0.38
N ASN A 51 5.10 14.18 0.21
CA ASN A 51 4.36 15.18 -0.58
C ASN A 51 4.34 14.80 -2.06
N GLU A 52 5.47 14.41 -2.63
CA GLU A 52 5.56 13.95 -4.02
C GLU A 52 4.69 12.72 -4.27
N ALA A 53 4.70 11.74 -3.34
CA ALA A 53 3.86 10.56 -3.44
C ALA A 53 2.35 10.88 -3.29
N ALA A 54 1.97 11.90 -2.51
CA ALA A 54 0.59 12.37 -2.40
C ALA A 54 0.15 13.06 -3.70
N GLU A 55 0.97 13.96 -4.24
CA GLU A 55 0.71 14.65 -5.50
C GLU A 55 0.60 13.67 -6.67
N LYS A 56 1.50 12.68 -6.75
CA LYS A 56 1.40 11.63 -7.78
C LYS A 56 0.09 10.84 -7.68
N ARG A 57 -0.41 10.54 -6.47
CA ARG A 57 -1.71 9.89 -6.28
C ARG A 57 -2.86 10.80 -6.71
N ARG A 58 -2.82 12.08 -6.33
CA ARG A 58 -3.83 13.08 -6.72
C ARG A 58 -3.92 13.21 -8.25
N ARG A 59 -2.78 13.36 -8.94
CA ARG A 59 -2.73 13.43 -10.41
C ARG A 59 -3.31 12.18 -11.07
N LYS A 60 -2.98 10.98 -10.57
CA LYS A 60 -3.55 9.72 -11.07
C LYS A 60 -5.07 9.66 -10.88
N ASN A 61 -5.59 10.16 -9.75
CA ASN A 61 -7.02 10.18 -9.50
C ASN A 61 -7.74 11.15 -10.46
N VAL A 62 -7.24 12.39 -10.56
CA VAL A 62 -7.76 13.40 -11.50
C VAL A 62 -7.79 12.87 -12.93
N PHE A 63 -6.73 12.18 -13.36
CA PHE A 63 -6.67 11.59 -14.68
C PHE A 63 -7.69 10.47 -14.91
N LYS A 64 -7.96 9.63 -13.90
CA LYS A 64 -9.01 8.60 -13.97
C LYS A 64 -10.40 9.22 -14.08
N VAL A 65 -10.67 10.27 -13.30
CA VAL A 65 -11.95 11.01 -13.36
C VAL A 65 -12.12 11.68 -14.73
N ARG A 66 -11.06 12.28 -15.27
CA ARG A 66 -11.07 12.92 -16.59
C ARG A 66 -11.23 11.94 -17.75
N ARG A 67 -10.67 10.73 -17.63
CA ARG A 67 -10.80 9.64 -18.62
C ARG A 67 -12.08 8.84 -18.42
N GLY A 68 -13.21 9.52 -18.18
CA GLY A 68 -14.53 8.89 -18.12
C GLY A 68 -14.76 7.93 -19.29
N PRO A 69 -15.67 6.97 -19.14
CA PRO A 69 -15.82 5.86 -20.08
C PRO A 69 -15.91 6.42 -21.50
N LYS A 70 -14.99 5.99 -22.37
CA LYS A 70 -15.19 6.17 -23.81
C LYS A 70 -16.46 5.40 -24.12
N ILE A 71 -17.52 6.14 -24.46
CA ILE A 71 -18.69 5.59 -25.15
C ILE A 71 -18.17 4.90 -26.42
#